data_AF-A0A6G8QBC7-F1
#
_entry.id   AF-A0A6G8QBC7-F1
#
_cell.length_a   1.000
_cell.length_b   1.000
_cell.length_c   1.000
_cell.angle_alpha   90.00
_cell.angle_beta   90.00
_cell.angle_gamma   90.00
#
_symmetry.space_group_name_H-M   'P 1'
#
loop_
_entity.id
_entity.type
_entity.pdbx_description
1 polymer ?
#
loop_
_entity_poly.entity_id
_entity_poly.type
_entity_poly.pdbx_seq_one_letter_code
_entity_poly.pdbx_strand_id
1 'polypeptide(L)'
;MTDARPKRLNEMDDLRDMGRFPVPVYVGATSNILLTICLTYLLRGRYESPLMLPAWAVGIISANLMPVIVLRSRMDDGTSFPEIEEMDFFGDQHKFSSWVYAVASGNMLFWILLAWSVFSRRRDRKTLVGVLVLAFVCTFFPAWVRLFRGR
;
A
#
# COMPACT_ATOMS: atom_id res chain seq x y z
N MET A 1 6.02 -30.87 -14.36
CA MET A 1 6.75 -29.67 -13.93
C MET A 1 6.77 -28.73 -15.12
N THR A 2 5.77 -27.85 -15.24
CA THR A 2 5.77 -26.83 -16.28
C THR A 2 6.68 -25.71 -15.81
N ASP A 3 7.76 -25.50 -16.55
CA ASP A 3 8.72 -24.42 -16.39
C ASP A 3 8.02 -23.10 -16.75
N ALA A 4 7.17 -22.61 -15.84
CA ALA A 4 6.46 -21.37 -16.01
C ALA A 4 7.47 -20.24 -15.81
N ARG A 5 7.81 -19.55 -16.91
CA ARG A 5 8.66 -18.35 -16.91
C ARG A 5 8.27 -17.45 -15.72
N PRO A 6 9.23 -16.90 -14.97
CA PRO A 6 8.95 -15.96 -13.90
C PRO A 6 8.11 -14.78 -14.40
N LYS A 7 6.98 -14.54 -13.72
CA LYS A 7 6.06 -13.45 -14.06
C LYS A 7 6.72 -12.09 -13.87
N ARG A 8 6.40 -11.17 -14.79
CA ARG A 8 6.79 -9.76 -14.74
C ARG A 8 5.72 -8.89 -14.12
N LEU A 9 6.08 -7.65 -13.77
CA LEU A 9 5.17 -6.71 -13.07
C LEU A 9 3.87 -6.39 -13.83
N ASN A 10 3.93 -6.37 -15.17
CA ASN A 10 2.76 -6.13 -16.01
C ASN A 10 1.86 -7.37 -16.19
N GLU A 11 2.36 -8.55 -15.85
CA GLU A 11 1.69 -9.85 -16.02
C GLU A 11 0.99 -10.32 -14.74
N MET A 12 1.02 -9.52 -13.68
CA MET A 12 0.32 -9.81 -12.43
C MET A 12 -1.19 -9.90 -12.70
N ASP A 13 -1.80 -11.00 -12.26
CA ASP A 13 -3.23 -11.28 -12.43
C ASP A 13 -3.88 -11.88 -11.16
N ASP A 14 -3.07 -12.18 -10.13
CA ASP A 14 -3.53 -12.76 -8.87
C ASP A 14 -2.94 -12.02 -7.66
N LEU A 15 -3.72 -11.88 -6.58
CA LEU A 15 -3.24 -11.36 -5.29
C LEU A 15 -2.04 -12.15 -4.73
N ARG A 16 -1.95 -13.46 -5.04
CA ARG A 16 -0.82 -14.31 -4.66
C ARG A 16 0.50 -13.84 -5.26
N ASP A 17 0.47 -13.15 -6.41
CA ASP A 17 1.66 -12.59 -7.03
C ASP A 17 2.30 -11.50 -6.16
N MET A 18 1.49 -10.74 -5.40
CA MET A 18 2.00 -9.75 -4.45
C MET A 18 2.82 -10.37 -3.33
N GLY A 19 2.58 -11.65 -3.01
CA GLY A 19 3.35 -12.42 -2.02
C GLY A 19 4.82 -12.63 -2.42
N ARG A 20 5.16 -12.41 -3.70
CA ARG A 20 6.51 -12.59 -4.24
C ARG A 20 7.37 -11.33 -4.16
N PHE A 21 6.78 -10.17 -3.83
CA PHE A 21 7.52 -8.92 -3.75
C PHE A 21 8.73 -9.00 -2.82
N PRO A 22 9.82 -8.27 -3.14
CA PRO A 22 10.98 -8.19 -2.27
C PRO A 22 10.66 -7.43 -0.98
N VAL A 23 11.36 -7.76 0.11
CA VAL A 23 11.12 -7.21 1.46
C VAL A 23 11.01 -5.68 1.51
N PRO A 24 11.87 -4.90 0.83
CA PRO A 24 11.76 -3.44 0.81
C PRO A 24 10.38 -2.91 0.37
N VAL A 25 9.69 -3.64 -0.51
CA VAL A 25 8.35 -3.25 -0.98
C VAL A 25 7.32 -3.35 0.14
N TYR A 26 7.37 -4.43 0.93
CA TYR A 26 6.52 -4.57 2.12
C TYR A 26 6.82 -3.52 3.18
N VAL A 27 8.11 -3.21 3.39
CA VAL A 27 8.53 -2.15 4.33
C VAL A 27 7.98 -0.80 3.89
N GLY A 28 8.11 -0.45 2.61
CA GLY A 28 7.60 0.80 2.06
C GLY A 28 6.07 0.89 2.14
N ALA A 29 5.35 -0.16 1.71
CA ALA A 29 3.90 -0.20 1.78
C ALA A 29 3.38 -0.12 3.23
N THR A 30 4.00 -0.85 4.16
CA THR A 30 3.65 -0.82 5.59
C THR A 30 3.91 0.56 6.17
N SER A 31 5.09 1.14 5.92
CA SER A 31 5.45 2.47 6.42
C SER A 31 4.47 3.54 5.94
N ASN A 32 4.02 3.45 4.69
CA ASN A 32 3.02 4.35 4.11
C ASN A 32 1.65 4.25 4.82
N ILE A 33 1.20 3.03 5.16
CA ILE A 33 -0.02 2.84 5.95
C ILE A 33 0.14 3.41 7.37
N LEU A 34 1.26 3.10 8.05
CA LEU A 34 1.52 3.60 9.41
C LEU A 34 1.58 5.14 9.44
N LEU A 35 2.25 5.75 8.48
CA LEU A 35 2.30 7.21 8.32
C LEU A 35 0.89 7.78 8.10
N THR A 36 0.09 7.16 7.23
CA THR A 36 -1.29 7.59 6.97
C THR A 36 -2.14 7.54 8.24
N ILE A 37 -1.99 6.51 9.08
CA ILE A 37 -2.69 6.42 10.37
C ILE A 37 -2.25 7.55 11.31
N CYS A 38 -0.95 7.81 11.43
CA CYS A 38 -0.41 8.91 12.23
C CYS A 38 -0.94 10.27 11.76
N LEU A 39 -0.93 10.52 10.45
CA LEU A 39 -1.45 11.76 9.88
C LEU A 39 -2.98 11.88 10.11
N THR A 40 -3.73 10.79 9.99
CA THR A 40 -5.16 10.75 10.29
C THR A 40 -5.44 11.10 11.75
N TYR A 41 -4.62 10.59 12.69
CA TYR A 41 -4.71 10.92 14.12
C TYR A 41 -4.49 12.42 14.37
N LEU A 42 -3.50 13.03 13.72
CA LEU A 42 -3.20 14.46 13.83
C LEU A 42 -4.32 15.30 13.23
N LEU A 43 -4.76 14.97 12.02
CA LEU A 43 -5.81 15.71 11.30
C LEU A 43 -7.13 15.69 12.07
N ARG A 44 -7.55 14.52 12.56
CA ARG A 44 -8.79 14.38 13.33
C ARG A 44 -8.78 15.19 14.62
N GLY A 45 -7.59 15.42 15.20
CA GLY A 45 -7.42 16.28 16.38
C GLY A 45 -7.56 17.77 16.12
N ARG A 46 -7.57 18.21 14.86
CA ARG A 46 -7.58 19.63 14.46
C ARG A 46 -8.85 20.06 13.73
N TYR A 47 -9.58 19.11 13.11
CA TYR A 47 -10.75 19.42 12.28
C TYR A 47 -11.92 18.46 12.55
N GLU A 48 -13.13 19.03 12.60
CA GLU A 48 -14.38 18.30 12.90
C GLU A 48 -15.40 18.29 11.74
N SER A 49 -15.06 18.85 10.58
CA SER A 49 -15.99 18.92 9.46
C SER A 49 -16.27 17.52 8.86
N PRO A 50 -17.54 17.21 8.51
CA PRO A 50 -17.93 15.94 7.91
C PRO A 50 -17.31 15.72 6.53
N LEU A 51 -16.94 16.80 5.82
CA LEU A 51 -16.26 16.72 4.52
C LEU A 51 -14.77 16.36 4.63
N MET A 52 -14.20 16.34 5.85
CA MET A 52 -12.77 16.09 6.02
C MET A 52 -12.40 14.64 5.73
N LEU A 53 -13.26 13.67 6.06
CA LEU A 53 -12.99 12.27 5.73
C LEU A 53 -12.88 12.03 4.22
N PRO A 54 -13.89 12.40 3.39
CA PRO A 54 -13.79 12.19 1.95
C PRO A 54 -12.64 13.01 1.34
N ALA A 55 -12.43 14.26 1.75
CA ALA A 55 -11.33 15.07 1.23
C ALA A 55 -9.95 14.47 1.59
N TRP A 56 -9.80 13.96 2.81
CA TRP A 56 -8.58 13.29 3.26
C TRP A 56 -8.32 11.98 2.53
N ALA A 57 -9.35 11.16 2.36
CA ALA A 57 -9.24 9.89 1.63
C ALA A 57 -8.83 10.13 0.17
N VAL A 58 -9.52 11.05 -0.52
CA VAL A 58 -9.19 11.43 -1.90
C VAL A 58 -7.79 12.02 -1.97
N GLY A 59 -7.42 12.92 -1.06
CA GLY A 59 -6.09 13.52 -1.00
C GLY A 59 -4.97 12.50 -0.85
N ILE A 60 -5.07 11.58 0.11
CA ILE A 60 -4.05 10.54 0.33
C ILE A 60 -3.97 9.58 -0.85
N ILE A 61 -5.09 9.08 -1.36
CA ILE A 61 -5.10 8.18 -2.53
C ILE A 61 -4.49 8.88 -3.75
N SER A 62 -4.86 10.14 -3.99
CA SER A 62 -4.32 10.91 -5.13
C SER A 62 -2.82 11.15 -4.98
N ALA A 63 -2.34 11.47 -3.77
CA ALA A 63 -0.91 11.63 -3.49
C ALA A 63 -0.12 10.33 -3.72
N ASN A 64 -0.73 9.17 -3.48
CA ASN A 64 -0.13 7.86 -3.76
C ASN A 64 -0.12 7.51 -5.26
N LEU A 65 -1.18 7.86 -5.98
CA LEU A 65 -1.31 7.53 -7.40
C LEU A 65 -0.61 8.52 -8.33
N MET A 66 -0.45 9.79 -7.93
CA MET A 66 0.11 10.82 -8.80
C MET A 66 1.54 10.49 -9.29
N PRO A 67 2.49 10.06 -8.44
CA PRO A 67 3.82 9.67 -8.91
C PRO A 67 3.75 8.53 -9.94
N VAL A 68 2.89 7.55 -9.71
CA VAL A 68 2.65 6.41 -10.61
C VAL A 68 2.13 6.90 -11.97
N ILE A 69 1.12 7.76 -11.98
CA ILE A 69 0.52 8.30 -13.21
C ILE A 69 1.56 9.09 -14.01
N VAL A 70 2.35 9.94 -13.34
CA VAL A 70 3.39 10.76 -13.97
C VAL A 70 4.51 9.90 -14.57
N LEU A 71 4.93 8.85 -13.87
CA LEU A 71 5.95 7.93 -14.40
C LEU A 71 5.40 7.10 -15.55
N ARG A 72 4.15 6.63 -15.43
CA ARG A 72 3.49 5.83 -16.47
C ARG A 72 3.22 6.62 -17.75
N SER A 73 2.96 7.93 -17.66
CA SER A 73 2.82 8.79 -18.85
C SER A 73 4.12 8.98 -19.64
N ARG A 74 5.26 8.58 -19.08
CA ARG A 74 6.59 8.62 -19.72
C ARG A 74 7.03 7.25 -20.24
N MET A 75 6.22 6.21 -20.09
CA MET A 75 6.53 4.88 -20.63
C MET A 75 6.34 4.87 -22.14
N ASP A 76 7.24 4.19 -22.84
CA ASP A 76 7.20 3.94 -24.27
C ASP A 76 7.30 2.43 -24.59
N ASP A 77 7.29 2.09 -25.88
CA ASP A 77 7.39 0.71 -26.37
C ASP A 77 8.71 0.02 -25.99
N GLY A 78 9.74 0.78 -25.57
CA GLY A 78 11.02 0.26 -25.11
C GLY A 78 11.06 -0.06 -23.61
N THR A 79 9.96 0.16 -22.88
CA THR A 79 9.96 0.02 -21.42
C THR A 79 10.15 -1.44 -20.98
N SER A 80 11.22 -1.68 -20.23
CA SER A 80 11.51 -2.98 -19.61
C SER A 80 10.67 -3.20 -18.35
N PHE A 81 10.05 -4.38 -18.26
CA PHE A 81 9.33 -4.87 -17.09
C PHE A 81 10.17 -5.94 -16.38
N PRO A 82 10.70 -5.66 -15.18
CA PRO A 82 11.44 -6.65 -14.41
C PRO A 82 10.53 -7.77 -13.90
N GLU A 83 11.16 -8.84 -13.46
CA GLU A 83 10.48 -9.92 -12.73
C GLU A 83 9.98 -9.40 -11.37
N ILE A 84 8.89 -9.99 -10.87
CA ILE A 84 8.25 -9.54 -9.62
C ILE A 84 9.21 -9.57 -8.42
N GLU A 85 10.17 -10.50 -8.41
CA GLU A 85 11.13 -10.68 -7.30
C GLU A 85 12.31 -9.70 -7.37
N GLU A 86 12.57 -9.13 -8.56
CA GLU A 86 13.70 -8.24 -8.84
C GLU A 86 13.32 -6.76 -8.86
N MET A 87 12.05 -6.43 -8.63
CA MET A 87 11.58 -5.05 -8.71
C MET A 87 12.29 -4.12 -7.72
N ASP A 88 12.64 -2.93 -8.18
CA ASP A 88 12.98 -1.82 -7.30
C ASP A 88 11.71 -1.11 -6.84
N PHE A 89 11.59 -0.86 -5.53
CA PHE A 89 10.39 -0.26 -4.95
C PHE A 89 10.11 1.14 -5.51
N PHE A 90 11.13 1.97 -5.71
CA PHE A 90 10.91 3.34 -6.19
C PHE A 90 10.92 3.43 -7.71
N GLY A 91 11.79 2.67 -8.37
CA GLY A 91 11.93 2.67 -9.83
C GLY A 91 10.78 2.00 -10.57
N ASP A 92 10.20 0.92 -10.03
CA ASP A 92 9.31 0.05 -10.81
C ASP A 92 7.84 0.07 -10.39
N GLN A 93 7.48 0.82 -9.35
CA GLN A 93 6.10 0.94 -8.86
C GLN A 93 5.08 1.31 -9.94
N HIS A 94 5.48 2.07 -10.96
CA HIS A 94 4.60 2.52 -12.04
C HIS A 94 4.34 1.47 -13.13
N LYS A 95 5.06 0.34 -13.06
CA LYS A 95 5.01 -0.75 -14.04
C LYS A 95 4.06 -1.88 -13.66
N PHE A 96 3.43 -1.81 -12.48
CA PHE A 96 2.41 -2.78 -12.09
C PHE A 96 1.17 -2.72 -12.99
N SER A 97 0.49 -3.86 -13.10
CA SER A 97 -0.84 -3.95 -13.70
C SER A 97 -1.84 -3.05 -12.97
N SER A 98 -2.79 -2.46 -13.70
CA SER A 98 -3.66 -1.40 -13.17
C SER A 98 -4.50 -1.83 -11.95
N TRP A 99 -4.89 -3.10 -11.88
CA TRP A 99 -5.68 -3.64 -10.77
C TRP A 99 -4.90 -3.66 -9.44
N VAL A 100 -3.56 -3.75 -9.50
CA VAL A 100 -2.69 -3.70 -8.31
C VAL A 100 -2.86 -2.35 -7.60
N TYR A 101 -2.95 -1.24 -8.36
CA TYR A 101 -3.21 0.07 -7.77
C TYR A 101 -4.63 0.20 -7.20
N ALA A 102 -5.62 -0.47 -7.81
CA ALA A 102 -6.97 -0.51 -7.27
C ALA A 102 -6.99 -1.21 -5.90
N VAL A 103 -6.30 -2.36 -5.78
CA VAL A 103 -6.14 -3.09 -4.51
C VAL A 103 -5.36 -2.26 -3.49
N ALA A 104 -4.24 -1.64 -3.88
CA ALA A 104 -3.46 -0.79 -3.00
C ALA A 104 -4.27 0.42 -2.49
N SER A 105 -5.05 1.06 -3.37
CA SER A 105 -5.93 2.17 -3.03
C SER A 105 -7.08 1.73 -2.11
N GLY A 106 -7.67 0.55 -2.37
CA GLY A 106 -8.69 -0.03 -1.50
C GLY A 106 -8.17 -0.35 -0.10
N ASN A 107 -6.97 -0.93 -0.01
CA ASN A 107 -6.30 -1.17 1.27
C ASN A 107 -6.01 0.15 2.02
N MET A 108 -5.51 1.17 1.32
CA MET A 108 -5.29 2.49 1.90
C MET A 108 -6.60 3.10 2.42
N LEU A 109 -7.67 3.05 1.62
CA LEU A 109 -8.99 3.54 2.00
C LEU A 109 -9.51 2.85 3.25
N PHE A 110 -9.39 1.52 3.32
CA PHE A 110 -9.76 0.73 4.50
C PHE A 110 -9.06 1.26 5.77
N TRP A 111 -7.74 1.46 5.73
CA TRP A 111 -6.99 1.97 6.87
C TRP A 111 -7.38 3.39 7.26
N ILE A 112 -7.64 4.27 6.29
CA ILE A 112 -8.13 5.62 6.54
C ILE A 112 -9.48 5.57 7.26
N LEU A 113 -10.45 4.79 6.75
CA LEU A 113 -11.79 4.67 7.33
C LEU A 113 -11.75 4.06 8.74
N LEU A 114 -10.95 3.02 8.94
CA LEU A 114 -10.77 2.37 10.23
C LEU A 114 -10.15 3.33 11.25
N ALA A 115 -9.03 3.96 10.91
CA ALA A 115 -8.35 4.93 11.77
C ALA A 115 -9.26 6.12 12.11
N TRP A 116 -9.94 6.67 11.11
CA TRP A 116 -10.90 7.75 11.30
C TRP A 116 -12.02 7.37 12.27
N SER A 117 -12.61 6.18 12.08
CA SER A 117 -13.69 5.66 12.92
C SER A 117 -13.25 5.42 14.36
N VAL A 118 -12.04 4.87 14.54
CA VAL A 118 -11.47 4.61 15.86
C VAL A 118 -11.15 5.92 16.58
N PHE A 119 -10.47 6.87 15.92
CA PHE A 119 -10.12 8.16 16.52
C PHE A 119 -11.32 9.08 16.71
N SER A 120 -12.42 8.89 15.97
CA SER A 120 -13.67 9.59 16.25
C SER A 120 -14.35 9.12 17.53
N ARG A 121 -14.11 7.88 17.97
CA ARG A 121 -14.64 7.34 19.23
C ARG A 121 -13.72 7.62 20.41
N ARG A 122 -12.41 7.38 20.24
CA ARG A 122 -11.43 7.50 21.32
C ARG A 122 -10.06 7.89 20.78
N ARG A 123 -9.71 9.16 20.93
CA ARG A 123 -8.43 9.72 20.46
C ARG A 123 -7.44 9.86 21.61
N ASP A 124 -6.76 8.77 21.95
CA ASP A 124 -5.63 8.79 22.89
C ASP A 124 -4.44 7.99 22.35
N ARG A 125 -3.27 8.14 23.00
CA ARG A 125 -2.02 7.51 22.57
C ARG A 125 -2.08 5.98 22.60
N LYS A 126 -2.83 5.37 23.51
CA LYS A 126 -2.97 3.91 23.59
C LYS A 126 -3.76 3.40 22.39
N THR A 127 -4.84 4.10 22.03
CA THR A 127 -5.61 3.77 20.83
C THR A 127 -4.75 3.91 19.56
N LEU A 128 -3.98 4.99 19.44
CA LEU A 128 -3.05 5.16 18.31
C LEU A 128 -2.06 4.00 18.21
N VAL A 129 -1.36 3.67 19.30
CA VAL A 129 -0.41 2.55 19.35
C VAL A 129 -1.10 1.23 18.97
N GLY A 130 -2.30 0.97 19.48
CA GLY A 130 -3.07 -0.22 19.15
C GLY A 130 -3.38 -0.34 17.64
N VAL A 131 -3.83 0.75 17.01
CA VAL A 131 -4.10 0.78 15.56
C VAL A 131 -2.80 0.62 14.76
N LEU A 132 -1.70 1.23 15.18
CA LEU A 132 -0.39 1.08 14.52
C LEU A 132 0.14 -0.37 14.60
N VAL A 133 0.04 -1.02 15.77
CA VAL A 133 0.45 -2.42 15.92
C VAL A 133 -0.43 -3.33 15.07
N LEU A 134 -1.74 -3.13 15.08
CA LEU A 134 -2.66 -3.90 14.24
C LEU A 134 -2.32 -3.72 12.75
N ALA A 135 -2.11 -2.48 12.31
CA ALA A 135 -1.73 -2.18 10.94
C ALA A 135 -0.41 -2.83 10.55
N PHE A 136 0.61 -2.74 11.40
CA PHE A 136 1.90 -3.38 11.18
C PHE A 136 1.75 -4.89 11.00
N VAL A 137 1.04 -5.56 11.89
CA VAL A 137 0.84 -7.03 11.82
C VAL A 137 0.09 -7.43 10.56
N CYS A 138 -0.99 -6.74 10.22
CA CYS A 138 -1.83 -7.06 9.06
C CYS A 138 -1.14 -6.75 7.73
N THR A 139 -0.47 -5.61 7.61
CA THR A 139 0.17 -5.18 6.34
C THR A 139 1.46 -5.93 6.06
N PHE A 140 2.17 -6.37 7.10
CA PHE A 140 3.38 -7.19 6.96
C PHE A 140 3.07 -8.70 6.87
N PHE A 141 1.78 -9.09 6.92
CA PHE A 141 1.35 -10.49 6.84
C PHE A 141 1.91 -11.30 5.67
N PRO A 142 1.97 -10.78 4.43
CA PRO A 142 2.56 -11.53 3.32
C PRO A 142 4.06 -11.84 3.56
N ALA A 143 4.80 -10.91 4.16
CA ALA A 143 6.19 -11.13 4.54
C ALA A 143 6.33 -12.13 5.69
N TRP A 144 5.44 -12.10 6.69
CA TRP A 144 5.39 -13.13 7.74
C TRP A 144 5.17 -14.51 7.13
N VAL A 145 4.17 -14.65 6.25
CA VAL A 145 3.85 -15.92 5.59
C VAL A 145 5.05 -16.42 4.80
N ARG A 146 5.81 -15.56 4.10
CA ARG A 146 7.04 -15.94 3.41
C ARG A 146 8.13 -16.43 4.37
N LEU A 147 8.33 -15.74 5.50
CA LEU A 147 9.29 -16.15 6.53
C LEU A 147 8.91 -17.49 7.20
N PHE A 148 7.62 -17.70 7.46
CA PHE A 148 7.10 -18.90 8.14
C PHE A 148 6.84 -20.08 7.18
N ARG A 149 6.72 -19.84 5.87
CA ARG A 149 6.58 -20.90 4.85
C ARG A 149 7.89 -21.49 4.34
N GLY A 150 9.06 -20.96 4.73
CA GLY A 150 10.34 -21.61 4.41
C GLY A 150 11.29 -20.78 3.56
N ARG A 151 12.58 -21.14 3.41
CA ARG A 151 13.18 -22.49 3.51
C ARG A 151 12.27 -23.61 3.05
#